data_AF-F9WV79-F1
#
_entry.id   AF-F9WV79-F1
#
_cell.length_a   1.000
_cell.length_b   1.000
_cell.length_c   1.000
_cell.angle_alpha   90.00
_cell.angle_beta   90.00
_cell.angle_gamma   90.00
#
_symmetry.space_group_name_H-M   'P 1'
#
loop_
_entity.id
_entity.type
_entity.pdbx_description
1 polymer ?
#
loop_
_entity_poly.entity_id
_entity_poly.type
_entity_poly.pdbx_seq_one_letter_code
_entity_poly.pdbx_strand_id
1 'polypeptide(L)'
;MAGQVVFYEEARAAITAMNKITAGNMKIEQAESGEGEVKRREMDGYIIFDVSGTFVPYSQPLLVRWGCIVLSSPNTKKFAEWAKQKGALPIYINCYSRREIMAFHAFHERCVLRTDEEYIGARKQIESRWTEIRRRIREVGPLPRYIFDWKLFDNRLKEVEKALEGITEIDMERYVKIFLGGKQWIEDGTTHKIIRLVWSSIDGHESCRNYPASVVIAKELISRVAHYFAGASFLLKMLRMPGVDGAAVLEKIGVCAFMYRSVVDEIVGKMKHLPRTGSAARRSVLARVNAADRYAQDHRIVGFGSGTRQQGAKLDRSSLRPRVLYIPDIPNFPVVDGFYFVEAPPEDGGVAGGGGAGGVRWRNWTFVGVQVTKAG
;
A
#
# COMPACT_ATOMS: atom_id res chain seq x y z
N MET A 1 33.60 2.95 -5.86
CA MET A 1 33.39 1.77 -6.75
C MET A 1 31.90 1.53 -6.91
N ALA A 2 31.42 1.29 -8.13
CA ALA A 2 30.04 0.86 -8.33
C ALA A 2 29.88 -0.54 -7.71
N GLY A 3 29.04 -0.68 -6.68
CA GLY A 3 28.83 -1.96 -6.01
C GLY A 3 28.34 -3.00 -7.02
N GLN A 4 29.01 -4.15 -7.11
CA GLN A 4 28.56 -5.28 -7.93
C GLN A 4 27.53 -6.09 -7.14
N VAL A 5 26.36 -6.37 -7.71
CA VAL A 5 25.42 -7.36 -7.16
C VAL A 5 25.61 -8.66 -7.93
N VAL A 6 26.01 -9.70 -7.22
CA VAL A 6 26.27 -11.03 -7.78
C VAL A 6 25.25 -11.99 -7.19
N PHE A 7 24.52 -12.70 -8.05
CA PHE A 7 23.58 -13.74 -7.66
C PHE A 7 24.31 -15.07 -7.52
N TYR A 8 24.05 -15.81 -6.44
CA TYR A 8 24.60 -17.14 -6.21
C TYR A 8 23.44 -18.12 -5.99
N GLU A 9 23.43 -19.22 -6.73
CA GLU A 9 22.44 -20.29 -6.55
C GLU A 9 22.64 -21.03 -5.23
N GLU A 10 23.90 -21.16 -4.78
CA GLU A 10 24.25 -21.78 -3.52
C GLU A 10 24.82 -20.78 -2.53
N ALA A 11 24.28 -20.78 -1.31
CA ALA A 11 24.72 -19.85 -0.27
C ALA A 11 26.19 -20.06 0.16
N ARG A 12 26.73 -21.27 0.00
CA ARG A 12 28.15 -21.56 0.25
C ARG A 12 29.07 -20.83 -0.75
N ALA A 13 28.65 -20.70 -2.00
CA ALA A 13 29.38 -19.96 -3.02
C ALA A 13 29.37 -18.45 -2.70
N ALA A 14 28.22 -17.92 -2.27
CA ALA A 14 28.11 -16.53 -1.81
C ALA A 14 29.07 -16.23 -0.65
N ILE A 15 29.07 -17.07 0.39
CA ILE A 15 29.98 -16.95 1.55
C ILE A 15 31.44 -16.97 1.11
N THR A 16 31.80 -17.87 0.19
CA THR A 16 33.18 -18.00 -0.28
C THR A 16 33.65 -16.72 -0.99
N ALA A 17 32.79 -16.11 -1.79
CA ALA A 17 33.09 -14.85 -2.46
C ALA A 17 33.18 -13.68 -1.47
N MET A 18 32.24 -13.58 -0.51
CA MET A 18 32.28 -12.58 0.55
C MET A 18 33.60 -12.63 1.34
N ASN A 19 34.05 -13.83 1.70
CA ASN A 19 35.31 -14.02 2.42
C ASN A 19 36.50 -13.49 1.63
N LYS A 20 36.55 -13.76 0.32
CA LYS A 20 37.63 -13.26 -0.55
C LYS A 20 37.62 -11.73 -0.66
N ILE A 21 36.44 -11.12 -0.83
CA ILE A 21 36.29 -9.67 -0.93
C ILE A 21 36.70 -9.01 0.39
N THR A 22 36.17 -9.50 1.51
CA THR A 22 36.48 -8.99 2.86
C THR A 22 37.97 -9.09 3.16
N ALA A 23 38.61 -10.22 2.81
CA ALA A 23 40.04 -10.40 2.99
C ALA A 23 40.88 -9.45 2.11
N GLY A 24 40.41 -9.15 0.90
CA GLY A 24 41.01 -8.12 0.05
C GLY A 24 40.92 -6.73 0.67
N ASN A 25 39.72 -6.34 1.10
CA ASN A 25 39.47 -5.02 1.70
C ASN A 25 40.25 -4.82 3.01
N MET A 26 40.31 -5.84 3.87
CA MET A 26 41.11 -5.76 5.10
C MET A 26 42.61 -5.56 4.83
N LYS A 27 43.16 -6.17 3.77
CA LYS A 27 44.56 -5.95 3.38
C LYS A 27 44.80 -4.51 2.90
N ILE A 28 43.84 -3.93 2.17
CA ILE A 28 43.91 -2.53 1.73
C ILE A 28 43.82 -1.60 2.93
N GLU A 29 42.86 -1.82 3.83
CA GLU A 29 42.71 -1.01 5.06
C GLU A 29 43.95 -1.08 5.96
N GLN A 30 44.58 -2.25 6.09
CA GLN A 30 45.82 -2.42 6.86
C GLN A 30 47.03 -1.74 6.20
N ALA A 31 47.05 -1.64 4.87
CA ALA A 31 48.09 -0.93 4.13
C ALA A 31 47.90 0.61 4.19
N GLU A 32 46.67 1.08 4.40
CA GLU A 32 46.29 2.49 4.44
C GLU A 32 46.17 3.09 5.86
N SER A 33 46.27 2.28 6.91
CA SER A 33 46.16 2.75 8.30
C SER A 33 47.53 3.13 8.88
N GLY A 34 47.81 4.43 8.93
CA GLY A 34 48.83 4.99 9.82
C GLY A 34 48.37 4.92 11.29
N GLU A 35 49.32 4.75 12.21
CA GLU A 35 49.06 4.57 13.65
C GLU A 35 48.13 5.66 14.22
N GLY A 36 46.94 5.26 14.67
CA GLY A 36 46.08 6.06 15.56
C GLY A 36 44.69 6.46 15.05
N GLU A 37 44.35 6.30 13.76
CA GLU A 37 43.00 6.64 13.29
C GLU A 37 42.02 5.46 13.39
N VAL A 38 41.05 5.56 14.31
CA VAL A 38 39.87 4.68 14.33
C VAL A 38 38.92 5.11 13.20
N LYS A 39 39.21 4.69 11.96
CA LYS A 39 38.25 4.84 10.85
C LYS A 39 37.01 3.98 11.12
N ARG A 40 35.81 4.53 10.87
CA ARG A 40 34.58 3.72 10.80
C ARG A 40 34.80 2.65 9.74
N ARG A 41 34.65 1.37 10.11
CA ARG A 41 34.72 0.26 9.14
C ARG A 41 33.66 0.50 8.06
N GLU A 42 34.10 0.63 6.80
CA GLU A 42 33.18 0.72 5.67
C GLU A 42 32.46 -0.61 5.47
N MET A 43 31.21 -0.56 4.98
CA MET A 43 30.53 -1.78 4.53
C MET A 43 31.17 -2.27 3.22
N ASP A 44 31.51 -3.55 3.18
CA ASP A 44 32.04 -4.24 1.99
C ASP A 44 30.95 -4.49 0.93
N GLY A 45 29.67 -4.51 1.32
CA GLY A 45 28.55 -4.65 0.38
C GLY A 45 27.26 -5.17 1.01
N TYR A 46 26.35 -5.64 0.15
CA TYR A 46 25.08 -6.27 0.54
C TYR A 46 24.94 -7.67 -0.08
N ILE A 47 24.33 -8.61 0.67
CA ILE A 47 23.92 -9.92 0.15
C ILE A 47 22.40 -10.04 0.17
N ILE A 48 21.83 -10.51 -0.93
CA ILE A 48 20.41 -10.84 -1.05
C ILE A 48 20.29 -12.35 -1.20
N PHE A 49 19.49 -13.01 -0.35
CA PHE A 49 19.30 -14.46 -0.43
C PHE A 49 17.87 -14.88 -0.07
N ASP A 50 17.39 -15.97 -0.69
CA ASP A 50 16.12 -16.62 -0.33
C ASP A 50 16.36 -17.68 0.77
N VAL A 51 15.53 -17.67 1.81
CA VAL A 51 15.58 -18.65 2.93
C VAL A 51 14.85 -19.95 2.58
N SER A 52 14.65 -20.25 1.30
CA SER A 52 14.24 -21.58 0.85
C SER A 52 15.42 -22.54 0.97
N GLY A 53 15.43 -23.38 2.01
CA GLY A 53 16.45 -24.42 2.21
C GLY A 53 17.18 -24.33 3.55
N THR A 54 18.35 -24.97 3.62
CA THR A 54 19.19 -25.15 4.82
C THR A 54 20.11 -23.96 5.13
N PHE A 55 19.98 -22.84 4.41
CA PHE A 55 20.85 -21.70 4.64
C PHE A 55 20.48 -20.95 5.92
N VAL A 56 21.35 -21.09 6.91
CA VAL A 56 21.27 -20.49 8.22
C VAL A 56 22.42 -19.46 8.26
N PRO A 57 22.16 -18.14 8.14
CA PRO A 57 23.20 -17.10 8.08
C PRO A 57 24.00 -16.92 9.38
N TYR A 58 23.81 -17.83 10.34
CA TYR A 58 24.31 -17.72 11.70
C TYR A 58 25.74 -18.27 11.70
N SER A 59 26.66 -17.52 12.33
CA SER A 59 28.04 -17.90 12.70
C SER A 59 29.20 -17.41 11.84
N GLN A 60 29.13 -16.25 11.17
CA GLN A 60 30.36 -15.64 10.65
C GLN A 60 30.52 -14.16 11.03
N PRO A 61 31.73 -13.74 11.49
CA PRO A 61 32.08 -12.35 11.78
C PRO A 61 32.09 -11.43 10.54
N LEU A 62 31.58 -11.89 9.39
CA LEU A 62 31.46 -11.13 8.14
C LEU A 62 30.25 -10.17 8.15
N LEU A 63 29.19 -10.49 8.91
CA LEU A 63 27.95 -9.68 8.92
C LEU A 63 28.14 -8.28 9.52
N VAL A 64 29.24 -8.01 10.23
CA VAL A 64 29.57 -6.65 10.69
C VAL A 64 30.09 -5.74 9.57
N ARG A 65 30.51 -6.29 8.44
CA ARG A 65 30.96 -5.53 7.25
C ARG A 65 30.00 -5.65 6.06
N TRP A 66 29.00 -6.53 6.11
CA TRP A 66 28.05 -6.75 5.02
C TRP A 66 26.61 -6.53 5.48
N GLY A 67 25.84 -5.76 4.72
CA GLY A 67 24.39 -5.71 4.90
C GLY A 67 23.72 -6.97 4.35
N CYS A 68 22.66 -7.45 4.99
CA CYS A 68 21.91 -8.62 4.51
C CYS A 68 20.46 -8.28 4.23
N ILE A 69 20.01 -8.69 3.05
CA ILE A 69 18.63 -8.63 2.62
C ILE A 69 18.12 -10.07 2.51
N VAL A 70 17.15 -10.39 3.36
CA VAL A 70 16.60 -11.74 3.44
C VAL A 70 15.26 -11.78 2.73
N LEU A 71 15.15 -12.63 1.71
CA LEU A 71 13.89 -12.93 1.04
C LEU A 71 13.25 -14.13 1.76
N SER A 72 12.36 -13.85 2.71
CA SER A 72 11.61 -14.90 3.42
C SER A 72 10.13 -14.55 3.51
N SER A 73 9.27 -15.56 3.43
CA SER A 73 7.92 -15.41 3.96
C SER A 73 8.05 -15.13 5.45
N PRO A 74 7.24 -14.23 6.02
CA PRO A 74 7.51 -13.80 7.36
C PRO A 74 7.14 -14.93 8.35
N ASN A 75 8.13 -15.33 9.16
CA ASN A 75 8.05 -16.49 10.05
C ASN A 75 8.56 -16.14 11.45
N THR A 76 7.69 -16.26 12.45
CA THR A 76 7.92 -15.86 13.83
C THR A 76 9.09 -16.60 14.47
N LYS A 77 9.26 -17.90 14.20
CA LYS A 77 10.39 -18.69 14.71
C LYS A 77 11.70 -18.20 14.12
N LYS A 78 11.76 -18.01 12.79
CA LYS A 78 12.93 -17.47 12.10
C LYS A 78 13.31 -16.09 12.61
N PHE A 79 12.33 -15.17 12.74
CA PHE A 79 12.60 -13.82 13.27
C PHE A 79 13.05 -13.85 14.73
N ALA A 80 12.45 -14.68 15.59
CA ALA A 80 12.86 -14.81 16.99
C ALA A 80 14.28 -15.37 17.11
N GLU A 81 14.66 -16.30 16.24
CA GLU A 81 16.03 -16.79 16.16
C GLU A 81 16.99 -15.70 15.63
N TRP A 82 16.61 -14.92 14.61
CA TRP A 82 17.42 -13.81 14.10
C TRP A 82 17.61 -12.70 15.15
N ALA A 83 16.57 -12.35 15.89
CA ALA A 83 16.62 -11.31 16.93
C ALA A 83 17.55 -11.64 18.10
N LYS A 84 17.82 -12.92 18.37
CA LYS A 84 18.78 -13.36 19.39
C LYS A 84 20.24 -13.10 19.00
N GLN A 85 20.52 -12.76 17.75
CA GLN A 85 21.89 -12.52 17.28
C GLN A 85 22.37 -11.12 17.67
N LYS A 86 23.53 -11.03 18.34
CA LYS A 86 24.16 -9.76 18.70
C LYS A 86 24.53 -8.97 17.43
N GLY A 87 24.07 -7.72 17.33
CA GLY A 87 24.41 -6.80 16.24
C GLY A 87 23.48 -6.82 15.04
N ALA A 88 22.37 -7.57 15.08
CA ALA A 88 21.33 -7.46 14.07
C ALA A 88 20.73 -6.04 14.12
N LEU A 89 21.00 -5.25 13.07
CA LEU A 89 20.28 -3.99 12.79
C LEU A 89 18.78 -4.27 12.62
N PRO A 90 17.91 -3.25 12.70
CA PRO A 90 16.47 -3.42 12.53
C PRO A 90 16.10 -4.33 11.36
N ILE A 91 15.29 -5.37 11.60
CA ILE A 91 14.87 -6.29 10.55
C ILE A 91 13.81 -5.59 9.70
N TYR A 92 14.20 -5.14 8.51
CA TYR A 92 13.29 -4.50 7.56
C TYR A 92 12.45 -5.55 6.81
N ILE A 93 11.15 -5.59 7.11
CA ILE A 93 10.21 -6.54 6.50
C ILE A 93 9.35 -5.82 5.46
N ASN A 94 9.28 -6.36 4.24
CA ASN A 94 8.42 -5.95 3.12
C ASN A 94 8.35 -4.44 2.83
N CYS A 95 9.46 -3.71 3.01
CA CYS A 95 9.52 -2.25 2.89
C CYS A 95 9.78 -1.73 1.47
N TYR A 96 10.02 -2.60 0.47
CA TYR A 96 10.42 -2.15 -0.85
C TYR A 96 9.36 -1.27 -1.52
N SER A 97 9.79 -0.08 -1.91
CA SER A 97 9.07 0.81 -2.79
C SER A 97 9.24 0.38 -4.25
N ARG A 98 8.32 0.81 -5.10
CA ARG A 98 8.42 0.64 -6.56
C ARG A 98 9.73 1.23 -7.12
N ARG A 99 10.27 2.28 -6.50
CA ARG A 99 11.52 2.93 -6.94
C ARG A 99 12.74 2.06 -6.62
N GLU A 100 12.77 1.43 -5.46
CA GLU A 100 13.84 0.50 -5.10
C GLU A 100 13.82 -0.74 -6.00
N ILE A 101 12.64 -1.29 -6.31
CA ILE A 101 12.54 -2.39 -7.28
C ILE A 101 12.98 -1.96 -8.68
N MET A 102 12.64 -0.74 -9.11
CA MET A 102 13.10 -0.19 -10.39
C MET A 102 14.62 -0.07 -10.43
N ALA A 103 15.23 0.44 -9.35
CA ALA A 103 16.67 0.55 -9.24
C ALA A 103 17.34 -0.82 -9.28
N PHE A 104 16.79 -1.81 -8.58
CA PHE A 104 17.27 -3.19 -8.63
C PHE A 104 17.20 -3.78 -10.05
N HIS A 105 16.06 -3.61 -10.74
CA HIS A 105 15.89 -4.05 -12.12
C HIS A 105 16.91 -3.40 -13.06
N ALA A 106 17.06 -2.08 -13.00
CA ALA A 106 18.03 -1.34 -13.81
C ALA A 106 19.47 -1.79 -13.54
N PHE A 107 19.80 -2.03 -12.27
CA PHE A 107 21.10 -2.52 -11.86
C PHE A 107 21.38 -3.94 -12.38
N HIS A 108 20.39 -4.84 -12.28
CA HIS A 108 20.48 -6.20 -12.78
C HIS A 108 20.71 -6.23 -14.29
N GLU A 109 19.94 -5.46 -15.06
CA GLU A 109 20.12 -5.37 -16.53
C GLU A 109 21.50 -4.80 -16.90
N ARG A 110 22.01 -3.82 -16.15
CA ARG A 110 23.38 -3.28 -16.33
C ARG A 110 24.48 -4.30 -16.01
N CYS A 111 24.25 -5.26 -15.11
CA CYS A 111 25.24 -6.29 -14.82
C CYS A 111 25.34 -7.34 -15.93
N VAL A 112 24.22 -7.58 -16.61
CA VAL A 112 24.12 -8.52 -17.74
C VAL A 112 24.64 -7.87 -19.02
N LEU A 113 24.32 -6.59 -19.25
CA LEU A 113 24.67 -5.84 -20.45
C LEU A 113 25.86 -4.91 -20.16
N ARG A 114 27.01 -5.20 -20.75
CA ARG A 114 28.30 -4.56 -20.42
C ARG A 114 28.68 -3.45 -21.37
N THR A 115 28.06 -3.37 -22.55
CA THR A 115 28.31 -2.29 -23.53
C THR A 115 27.05 -1.48 -23.86
N ASP A 116 27.26 -0.28 -24.40
CA ASP A 116 26.16 0.60 -24.80
C ASP A 116 25.38 0.02 -26.00
N GLU A 117 26.05 -0.68 -26.92
CA GLU A 117 25.39 -1.35 -28.05
C GLU A 117 24.46 -2.48 -27.58
N GLU A 118 24.88 -3.29 -26.60
CA GLU A 118 24.05 -4.32 -25.99
C GLU A 118 22.81 -3.72 -25.32
N TYR A 119 22.99 -2.60 -24.61
CA TYR A 119 21.89 -1.87 -24.00
C TYR A 119 20.89 -1.34 -25.03
N ILE A 120 21.38 -0.70 -26.10
CA ILE A 120 20.54 -0.17 -27.18
C ILE A 120 19.75 -1.31 -27.84
N GLY A 121 20.40 -2.44 -28.11
CA GLY A 121 19.77 -3.63 -28.68
C GLY A 121 18.70 -4.26 -27.77
N ALA A 122 18.95 -4.29 -26.46
CA ALA A 122 18.06 -4.91 -25.47
C ALA A 122 16.98 -3.97 -24.92
N ARG A 123 17.02 -2.66 -25.23
CA ARG A 123 16.15 -1.63 -24.64
C ARG A 123 14.66 -2.02 -24.61
N LYS A 124 14.11 -2.48 -25.73
CA LYS A 124 12.70 -2.89 -25.81
C LYS A 124 12.39 -4.06 -24.85
N GLN A 125 13.32 -5.00 -24.71
CA GLN A 125 13.17 -6.13 -23.80
C GLN A 125 13.23 -5.70 -22.34
N ILE A 126 14.15 -4.78 -21.99
CA ILE A 126 14.27 -4.19 -20.65
C ILE A 126 12.97 -3.48 -20.26
N GLU A 127 12.42 -2.66 -21.17
CA GLU A 127 11.16 -1.93 -20.96
C GLU A 127 9.95 -2.90 -20.83
N SER A 128 9.95 -3.98 -21.60
CA SER A 128 8.94 -5.06 -21.51
C SER A 128 9.00 -5.77 -20.16
N ARG A 129 10.19 -6.21 -19.73
CA ARG A 129 10.42 -6.83 -18.40
C ARG A 129 9.98 -5.91 -17.26
N TRP A 130 10.33 -4.61 -17.33
CA TRP A 130 9.88 -3.64 -16.33
C TRP A 130 8.36 -3.48 -16.31
N THR A 131 7.71 -3.53 -17.47
CA THR A 131 6.24 -3.49 -17.56
C THR A 131 5.59 -4.70 -16.88
N GLU A 132 6.17 -5.88 -17.07
CA GLU A 132 5.73 -7.10 -16.42
C GLU A 132 5.97 -7.07 -14.90
N ILE A 133 7.14 -6.62 -14.44
CA ILE A 133 7.44 -6.42 -13.02
C ILE A 133 6.42 -5.46 -12.39
N ARG A 134 6.10 -4.34 -13.05
CA ARG A 134 5.07 -3.40 -12.57
C ARG A 134 3.70 -4.05 -12.45
N ARG A 135 3.32 -4.91 -13.39
CA ARG A 135 2.07 -5.67 -13.32
C ARG A 135 2.08 -6.58 -12.08
N ARG A 136 3.14 -7.37 -11.88
CA ARG A 136 3.28 -8.27 -10.73
C ARG A 136 3.27 -7.52 -9.39
N ILE A 137 3.93 -6.36 -9.30
CA ILE A 137 3.86 -5.50 -8.10
C ILE A 137 2.42 -5.08 -7.78
N ARG A 138 1.60 -4.79 -8.80
CA ARG A 138 0.19 -4.41 -8.58
C ARG A 138 -0.63 -5.57 -8.03
N GLU A 139 -0.37 -6.79 -8.48
CA GLU A 139 -1.12 -7.99 -8.09
C GLU A 139 -0.72 -8.52 -6.71
N VAL A 140 0.57 -8.73 -6.45
CA VAL A 140 1.06 -9.43 -5.25
C VAL A 140 1.93 -8.56 -4.32
N GLY A 141 2.21 -7.32 -4.73
CA GLY A 141 2.99 -6.37 -3.95
C GLY A 141 4.45 -6.27 -4.39
N PRO A 142 5.21 -5.29 -3.86
CA PRO A 142 6.63 -5.11 -4.14
C PRO A 142 7.47 -6.14 -3.36
N LEU A 143 7.28 -7.41 -3.68
CA LEU A 143 7.93 -8.54 -3.03
C LEU A 143 8.94 -9.16 -4.01
N PRO A 144 10.25 -8.84 -3.91
CA PRO A 144 11.27 -9.30 -4.85
C PRO A 144 11.19 -10.81 -5.16
N ARG A 145 10.94 -11.61 -4.14
CA ARG A 145 10.79 -13.07 -4.23
C ARG A 145 9.81 -13.53 -5.31
N TYR A 146 8.69 -12.81 -5.47
CA TYR A 146 7.61 -13.22 -6.37
C TYR A 146 7.62 -12.44 -7.68
N ILE A 147 8.12 -11.21 -7.71
CA ILE A 147 7.96 -10.34 -8.88
C ILE A 147 8.98 -10.61 -10.00
N PHE A 148 10.15 -11.17 -9.69
CA PHE A 148 11.17 -11.46 -10.70
C PHE A 148 11.02 -12.84 -11.35
N ASP A 149 10.43 -13.81 -10.64
CA ASP A 149 10.21 -15.18 -11.13
C ASP A 149 8.72 -15.41 -11.48
N TRP A 150 8.44 -15.88 -12.69
CA TRP A 150 7.07 -16.05 -13.15
C TRP A 150 6.34 -17.23 -12.48
N LYS A 151 7.05 -18.30 -12.11
CA LYS A 151 6.45 -19.47 -11.43
C LYS A 151 6.11 -19.12 -10.00
N LEU A 152 7.03 -18.44 -9.30
CA LEU A 152 6.79 -17.96 -7.95
C LEU A 152 5.67 -16.91 -7.93
N PHE A 153 5.61 -16.05 -8.94
CA PHE A 153 4.50 -15.12 -9.13
C PHE A 153 3.15 -15.85 -9.25
N ASP A 154 3.04 -16.82 -10.16
CA ASP A 154 1.79 -17.54 -10.43
C ASP A 154 1.31 -18.33 -9.20
N ASN A 155 2.24 -19.01 -8.52
CA ASN A 155 1.96 -19.68 -7.25
C ASN A 155 1.46 -18.68 -6.21
N ARG A 156 2.11 -17.53 -6.08
CA ARG A 156 1.70 -16.49 -5.13
C ARG A 156 0.33 -15.91 -5.45
N LEU A 157 0.01 -15.75 -6.73
CA LEU A 157 -1.30 -15.26 -7.15
C LEU A 157 -2.41 -16.22 -6.71
N LYS A 158 -2.24 -17.52 -6.97
CA LYS A 158 -3.16 -18.58 -6.50
C LYS A 158 -3.29 -18.62 -4.98
N GLU A 159 -2.18 -18.42 -4.27
CA GLU A 159 -2.20 -18.33 -2.81
C GLU A 159 -3.01 -17.14 -2.30
N VAL A 160 -2.90 -15.98 -2.96
CA VAL A 160 -3.64 -14.76 -2.64
C VAL A 160 -5.13 -14.96 -2.92
N GLU A 161 -5.48 -15.48 -4.10
CA GLU A 161 -6.86 -15.79 -4.49
C GLU A 161 -7.52 -16.72 -3.46
N LYS A 162 -6.89 -17.85 -3.15
CA LYS A 162 -7.37 -18.79 -2.15
C LYS A 162 -7.51 -18.15 -0.77
N ALA A 163 -6.56 -17.30 -0.37
CA ALA A 163 -6.61 -16.62 0.92
C ALA A 163 -7.77 -15.61 0.98
N LEU A 164 -8.08 -14.92 -0.12
CA LEU A 164 -9.19 -14.00 -0.24
C LEU A 164 -10.53 -14.76 -0.28
N GLU A 165 -10.66 -15.82 -1.07
CA GLU A 165 -11.86 -16.66 -1.12
C GLU A 165 -12.19 -17.31 0.22
N GLY A 166 -11.18 -17.71 0.99
CA GLY A 166 -11.35 -18.33 2.29
C GLY A 166 -11.71 -17.38 3.45
N ILE A 167 -11.89 -16.08 3.20
CA ILE A 167 -12.22 -15.12 4.26
C ILE A 167 -13.67 -15.30 4.73
N THR A 168 -13.85 -15.69 6.00
CA THR A 168 -15.16 -15.74 6.65
C THR A 168 -15.55 -14.42 7.34
N GLU A 169 -16.77 -14.33 7.87
CA GLU A 169 -17.25 -13.18 8.65
C GLU A 169 -16.37 -12.90 9.88
N ILE A 170 -15.90 -13.96 10.55
CA ILE A 170 -15.02 -13.89 11.73
C ILE A 170 -13.61 -13.43 11.32
N ASP A 171 -13.14 -13.89 10.16
CA ASP A 171 -11.84 -13.48 9.63
C ASP A 171 -11.83 -12.00 9.26
N MET A 172 -12.94 -11.46 8.74
CA MET A 172 -13.06 -10.02 8.44
C MET A 172 -12.85 -9.16 9.69
N GLU A 173 -13.47 -9.48 10.83
CA GLU A 173 -13.23 -8.74 12.08
C GLU A 173 -11.75 -8.81 12.48
N ARG A 174 -11.14 -9.98 12.35
CA ARG A 174 -9.72 -10.18 12.67
C ARG A 174 -8.83 -9.36 11.74
N TYR A 175 -9.05 -9.41 10.43
CA TYR A 175 -8.29 -8.65 9.44
C TYR A 175 -8.45 -7.15 9.64
N VAL A 176 -9.65 -6.69 9.98
CA VAL A 176 -9.92 -5.29 10.30
C VAL A 176 -9.14 -4.88 11.55
N LYS A 177 -9.14 -5.68 12.62
CA LYS A 177 -8.31 -5.41 13.80
C LYS A 177 -6.82 -5.36 13.46
N ILE A 178 -6.33 -6.26 12.61
CA ILE A 178 -4.92 -6.24 12.15
C ILE A 178 -4.64 -4.98 11.32
N PHE A 179 -5.52 -4.67 10.37
CA PHE A 179 -5.39 -3.54 9.46
C PHE A 179 -5.45 -2.20 10.20
N LEU A 180 -6.29 -2.09 11.24
CA LEU A 180 -6.50 -0.87 12.03
C LEU A 180 -5.60 -0.80 13.28
N GLY A 181 -4.66 -1.74 13.45
CA GLY A 181 -3.68 -1.71 14.54
C GLY A 181 -4.19 -2.19 15.89
N GLY A 182 -5.46 -2.62 16.01
CA GLY A 182 -6.01 -3.17 17.25
C GLY A 182 -5.67 -4.63 17.53
N LYS A 183 -5.02 -5.32 16.60
CA LYS A 183 -4.43 -6.64 16.83
C LYS A 183 -3.11 -6.76 16.07
N GLN A 184 -2.09 -7.33 16.71
CA GLN A 184 -0.86 -7.67 15.99
C GLN A 184 -1.14 -8.79 15.00
N TRP A 185 -0.47 -8.73 13.85
CA TRP A 185 -0.44 -9.81 12.91
C TRP A 185 0.24 -11.05 13.53
N ILE A 186 -0.33 -12.23 13.30
CA ILE A 186 0.28 -13.52 13.67
C ILE A 186 0.51 -14.35 12.41
N GLU A 187 1.61 -15.09 12.38
CA GLU A 187 1.89 -16.03 11.30
C GLU A 187 0.92 -17.21 11.35
N ASP A 188 -0.06 -17.19 10.44
CA ASP A 188 -1.07 -18.23 10.26
C ASP A 188 -1.03 -18.83 8.85
N GLY A 189 0.01 -18.51 8.07
CA GLY A 189 0.16 -18.95 6.68
C GLY A 189 -0.77 -18.27 5.68
N THR A 190 -1.73 -17.45 6.11
CA THR A 190 -2.71 -16.76 5.25
C THR A 190 -2.53 -15.26 5.25
N THR A 191 -2.41 -14.64 6.41
CA THR A 191 -2.44 -13.17 6.52
C THR A 191 -1.28 -12.51 5.78
N HIS A 192 -0.08 -13.10 5.77
CA HIS A 192 1.06 -12.55 5.01
C HIS A 192 0.86 -12.56 3.48
N LYS A 193 -0.15 -13.27 2.96
CA LYS A 193 -0.56 -13.24 1.55
C LYS A 193 -1.31 -11.96 1.22
N ILE A 194 -2.08 -11.47 2.17
CA ILE A 194 -3.05 -10.38 1.99
C ILE A 194 -2.52 -9.07 2.57
N ILE A 195 -1.85 -9.14 3.72
CA ILE A 195 -1.34 -8.01 4.48
C ILE A 195 0.18 -8.14 4.56
N ARG A 196 0.88 -7.06 4.23
CA ARG A 196 2.32 -6.91 4.50
C ARG A 196 2.51 -6.02 5.73
N LEU A 197 3.42 -6.43 6.60
CA LEU A 197 4.01 -5.52 7.57
C LEU A 197 5.00 -4.60 6.85
N VAL A 198 4.93 -3.31 7.14
CA VAL A 198 5.96 -2.35 6.75
C VAL A 198 6.51 -1.75 8.02
N TRP A 199 7.82 -1.88 8.15
CA TRP A 199 8.54 -1.31 9.26
C TRP A 199 9.09 0.06 8.86
N SER A 200 8.86 1.06 9.68
CA SER A 200 9.36 2.43 9.50
C SER A 200 10.01 2.91 10.78
N SER A 201 11.27 3.33 10.69
CA SER A 201 11.95 4.10 11.73
C SER A 201 11.91 5.57 11.30
N ILE A 202 11.20 6.40 12.06
CA ILE A 202 11.19 7.85 11.91
C ILE A 202 11.77 8.41 13.21
N ASP A 203 12.85 9.19 13.11
CA ASP A 203 13.51 9.83 14.26
C ASP A 203 13.93 8.87 15.39
N GLY A 204 14.31 7.63 15.04
CA GLY A 204 14.71 6.60 16.01
C GLY A 204 13.53 5.90 16.70
N HIS A 205 12.29 6.26 16.36
CA HIS A 205 11.09 5.55 16.81
C HIS A 205 10.65 4.52 15.77
N GLU A 206 10.77 3.27 16.18
CA GLU A 206 10.43 2.11 15.38
C GLU A 206 8.92 1.88 15.42
N SER A 207 8.27 1.97 14.27
CA SER A 207 6.83 1.70 14.13
C SER A 207 6.59 0.66 13.03
N CYS A 208 5.74 -0.30 13.34
CA CYS A 208 5.30 -1.31 12.39
C CYS A 208 3.86 -1.02 11.97
N ARG A 209 3.63 -0.91 10.66
CA ARG A 209 2.31 -0.61 10.10
C ARG A 209 1.87 -1.73 9.17
N ASN A 210 0.60 -2.10 9.28
CA ASN A 210 -0.02 -3.08 8.39
C ASN A 210 -0.54 -2.38 7.13
N TYR A 211 -0.10 -2.86 5.98
CA TYR A 211 -0.60 -2.43 4.67
C TYR A 211 -1.13 -3.64 3.93
N PRO A 212 -2.08 -3.46 3.00
CA PRO A 212 -2.39 -4.52 2.05
C PRO A 212 -1.13 -4.85 1.26
N ALA A 213 -0.94 -6.12 0.93
CA ALA A 213 0.27 -6.57 0.24
C ALA A 213 0.41 -5.88 -1.13
N SER A 214 -0.70 -5.64 -1.82
CA SER A 214 -0.74 -5.00 -3.13
C SER A 214 -1.94 -4.06 -3.27
N VAL A 215 -1.99 -3.30 -4.36
CA VAL A 215 -3.14 -2.43 -4.67
C VAL A 215 -4.38 -3.23 -5.07
N VAL A 216 -4.20 -4.36 -5.76
CA VAL A 216 -5.33 -5.24 -6.13
C VAL A 216 -5.92 -5.89 -4.88
N ILE A 217 -5.07 -6.32 -3.95
CA ILE A 217 -5.50 -6.86 -2.66
C ILE A 217 -6.17 -5.77 -1.81
N ALA A 218 -5.62 -4.55 -1.81
CA ALA A 218 -6.24 -3.41 -1.12
C ALA A 218 -7.66 -3.18 -1.61
N LYS A 219 -7.86 -3.15 -2.93
CA LYS A 219 -9.18 -3.01 -3.56
C LYS A 219 -10.14 -4.09 -3.09
N GLU A 220 -9.72 -5.35 -3.16
CA GLU A 220 -10.58 -6.48 -2.80
C GLU A 220 -10.95 -6.44 -1.31
N LEU A 221 -9.98 -6.14 -0.44
CA LEU A 221 -10.22 -5.94 0.98
C LEU A 221 -11.21 -4.79 1.22
N ILE A 222 -10.99 -3.62 0.62
CA ILE A 222 -11.88 -2.46 0.76
C ILE A 222 -13.30 -2.82 0.29
N SER A 223 -13.43 -3.57 -0.80
CA SER A 223 -14.73 -4.03 -1.31
C SER A 223 -15.43 -4.94 -0.31
N ARG A 224 -14.76 -5.97 0.19
CA ARG A 224 -15.32 -6.90 1.17
C ARG A 224 -15.65 -6.19 2.48
N VAL A 225 -14.78 -5.31 2.94
CA VAL A 225 -14.97 -4.42 4.07
C VAL A 225 -16.25 -3.60 3.84
N ALA A 226 -16.35 -2.84 2.75
CA ALA A 226 -17.51 -2.01 2.47
C ALA A 226 -18.82 -2.81 2.44
N HIS A 227 -18.82 -3.97 1.77
CA HIS A 227 -19.98 -4.87 1.74
C HIS A 227 -20.35 -5.38 3.14
N TYR A 228 -19.36 -5.81 3.90
CA TYR A 228 -19.50 -6.28 5.27
C TYR A 228 -20.01 -5.16 6.21
N PHE A 229 -19.62 -3.91 5.96
CA PHE A 229 -19.95 -2.74 6.77
C PHE A 229 -21.19 -1.98 6.32
N ALA A 230 -21.91 -2.43 5.29
CA ALA A 230 -23.08 -1.71 4.77
C ALA A 230 -24.25 -1.59 5.78
N GLY A 231 -24.18 -2.23 6.95
CA GLY A 231 -25.17 -2.12 8.04
C GLY A 231 -24.78 -1.14 9.17
N ALA A 232 -25.74 -0.31 9.63
CA ALA A 232 -25.53 0.73 10.66
C ALA A 232 -25.02 0.24 12.02
N SER A 233 -25.34 -1.00 12.38
CA SER A 233 -24.83 -1.63 13.60
C SER A 233 -23.32 -1.87 13.56
N PHE A 234 -22.73 -2.00 12.36
CA PHE A 234 -21.36 -2.47 12.22
C PHE A 234 -20.32 -1.35 12.32
N LEU A 235 -20.52 -0.19 11.69
CA LEU A 235 -19.63 0.97 11.89
C LEU A 235 -19.50 1.31 13.39
N LEU A 236 -20.63 1.30 14.09
CA LEU A 236 -20.68 1.49 15.55
C LEU A 236 -19.94 0.37 16.30
N LYS A 237 -20.09 -0.88 15.88
CA LYS A 237 -19.35 -2.03 16.45
C LYS A 237 -17.84 -1.85 16.30
N MET A 238 -17.36 -1.33 15.16
CA MET A 238 -15.94 -1.05 14.92
C MET A 238 -15.38 0.08 15.76
N LEU A 239 -16.09 1.21 15.84
CA LEU A 239 -15.69 2.32 16.70
C LEU A 239 -15.63 1.92 18.18
N ARG A 240 -16.37 0.85 18.54
CA ARG A 240 -16.38 0.26 19.88
C ARG A 240 -15.44 -0.95 20.02
N MET A 241 -14.69 -1.33 18.98
CA MET A 241 -13.79 -2.48 19.08
C MET A 241 -12.63 -2.18 20.04
N PRO A 242 -12.42 -3.01 21.07
CA PRO A 242 -11.32 -2.83 22.00
C PRO A 242 -9.96 -2.83 21.28
N GLY A 243 -9.10 -1.88 21.64
CA GLY A 243 -7.73 -1.76 21.12
C GLY A 243 -7.61 -1.15 19.72
N VAL A 244 -8.73 -0.92 19.02
CA VAL A 244 -8.72 -0.27 17.71
C VAL A 244 -8.87 1.24 17.89
N ASP A 245 -7.95 2.00 17.30
CA ASP A 245 -8.07 3.45 17.28
C ASP A 245 -9.25 3.88 16.39
N GLY A 246 -10.25 4.54 17.00
CA GLY A 246 -11.40 5.08 16.30
C GLY A 246 -11.01 6.07 15.21
N ALA A 247 -9.91 6.82 15.36
CA ALA A 247 -9.39 7.70 14.32
C ALA A 247 -8.89 6.89 13.11
N ALA A 248 -8.20 5.77 13.33
CA ALA A 248 -7.77 4.88 12.25
C ALA A 248 -8.95 4.20 11.54
N VAL A 249 -10.02 3.86 12.26
CA VAL A 249 -11.30 3.39 11.68
C VAL A 249 -11.87 4.47 10.77
N LEU A 250 -12.00 5.70 11.28
CA LEU A 250 -12.58 6.80 10.52
C LEU A 250 -11.73 7.14 9.29
N GLU A 251 -10.41 7.19 9.41
CA GLU A 251 -9.51 7.46 8.27
C GLU A 251 -9.74 6.45 7.12
N LYS A 252 -9.86 5.17 7.45
CA LYS A 252 -9.85 4.10 6.44
C LYS A 252 -11.22 3.78 5.86
N ILE A 253 -12.28 3.94 6.65
CA ILE A 253 -13.66 3.51 6.30
C ILE A 253 -14.73 4.47 6.83
N GLY A 254 -14.35 5.64 7.36
CA GLY A 254 -15.27 6.66 7.86
C GLY A 254 -16.14 7.26 6.76
N VAL A 255 -15.77 7.13 5.49
CA VAL A 255 -16.65 7.54 4.38
C VAL A 255 -17.96 6.75 4.35
N CYS A 256 -17.96 5.49 4.81
CA CYS A 256 -19.18 4.68 4.95
C CYS A 256 -20.18 5.29 5.93
N ALA A 257 -19.74 6.18 6.82
CA ALA A 257 -20.63 6.89 7.75
C ALA A 257 -21.67 7.76 7.03
N PHE A 258 -21.39 8.20 5.79
CA PHE A 258 -22.32 8.96 4.95
C PHE A 258 -23.48 8.12 4.40
N MET A 259 -23.49 6.80 4.63
CA MET A 259 -24.66 5.95 4.36
C MET A 259 -25.70 5.99 5.49
N TYR A 260 -25.40 6.64 6.62
CA TYR A 260 -26.29 6.68 7.77
C TYR A 260 -26.90 8.05 7.95
N ARG A 261 -28.22 8.12 7.86
CA ARG A 261 -28.98 9.36 8.06
C ARG A 261 -28.63 10.04 9.38
N SER A 262 -28.66 9.33 10.50
CA SER A 262 -28.36 9.93 11.82
C SER A 262 -26.97 10.57 11.88
N VAL A 263 -25.97 9.98 11.24
CA VAL A 263 -24.62 10.53 11.19
C VAL A 263 -24.55 11.74 10.27
N VAL A 264 -25.14 11.67 9.08
CA VAL A 264 -25.18 12.81 8.15
C VAL A 264 -25.95 13.98 8.74
N ASP A 265 -27.05 13.72 9.45
CA ASP A 265 -27.87 14.70 10.15
C ASP A 265 -27.03 15.43 11.22
N GLU A 266 -26.27 14.69 12.02
CA GLU A 266 -25.37 15.22 13.04
C GLU A 266 -24.20 16.02 12.43
N ILE A 267 -23.60 15.51 11.34
CA ILE A 267 -22.56 16.21 10.59
C ILE A 267 -23.10 17.53 10.08
N VAL A 268 -24.27 17.54 9.42
CA VAL A 268 -24.92 18.75 8.90
C VAL A 268 -25.11 19.80 9.99
N GLY A 269 -25.51 19.39 11.20
CA GLY A 269 -25.62 20.28 12.35
C GLY A 269 -24.29 20.88 12.81
N LYS A 270 -23.17 20.20 12.56
CA LYS A 270 -21.81 20.60 12.97
C LYS A 270 -20.94 21.18 11.85
N MET A 271 -21.42 21.14 10.60
CA MET A 271 -20.66 21.62 9.44
C MET A 271 -20.36 23.12 9.56
N LYS A 272 -19.08 23.48 9.36
CA LYS A 272 -18.64 24.87 9.23
C LYS A 272 -18.28 25.16 7.79
N HIS A 273 -18.75 26.30 7.28
CA HIS A 273 -18.32 26.78 5.96
C HIS A 273 -16.85 27.17 6.02
N LEU A 274 -16.05 26.69 5.07
CA LEU A 274 -14.66 27.11 4.88
C LEU A 274 -14.62 28.18 3.78
N PRO A 275 -14.51 29.48 4.15
CA PRO A 275 -14.56 30.55 3.17
C PRO A 275 -13.29 30.57 2.31
N ARG A 276 -13.46 30.84 1.02
CA ARG A 276 -12.39 31.38 0.18
C ARG A 276 -12.32 32.89 0.38
N THR A 277 -11.13 33.47 0.33
CA THR A 277 -10.90 34.91 0.48
C THR A 277 -11.87 35.71 -0.41
N GLY A 278 -12.70 36.57 0.20
CA GLY A 278 -13.69 37.39 -0.51
C GLY A 278 -15.05 36.72 -0.80
N SER A 279 -15.32 35.50 -0.31
CA SER A 279 -16.63 34.84 -0.47
C SER A 279 -17.52 35.02 0.75
N ALA A 280 -18.81 35.32 0.51
CA ALA A 280 -19.85 35.22 1.52
C ALA A 280 -20.01 33.76 2.00
N ALA A 281 -20.37 33.60 3.28
CA ALA A 281 -20.65 32.28 3.85
C ALA A 281 -21.86 31.66 3.15
N ARG A 282 -21.72 30.43 2.64
CA ARG A 282 -22.80 29.68 2.00
C ARG A 282 -23.21 28.48 2.85
N ARG A 283 -24.52 28.24 2.92
CA ARG A 283 -25.08 27.06 3.57
C ARG A 283 -24.71 25.81 2.75
N SER A 284 -24.25 24.76 3.43
CA SER A 284 -23.90 23.47 2.80
C SER A 284 -25.08 22.93 1.98
N VAL A 285 -24.80 22.28 0.85
CA VAL A 285 -25.84 21.62 0.06
C VAL A 285 -26.60 20.57 0.87
N LEU A 286 -25.91 19.88 1.79
CA LEU A 286 -26.54 18.88 2.67
C LEU A 286 -27.52 19.48 3.68
N ALA A 287 -27.40 20.78 3.96
CA ALA A 287 -28.34 21.51 4.81
C ALA A 287 -29.52 22.10 4.02
N ARG A 288 -29.45 22.10 2.68
CA ARG A 288 -30.48 22.61 1.76
C ARG A 288 -31.36 21.51 1.19
N VAL A 289 -30.88 20.27 1.22
CA VAL A 289 -31.57 19.08 0.74
C VAL A 289 -32.38 18.44 1.88
N ASN A 290 -33.50 17.79 1.55
CA ASN A 290 -34.32 17.09 2.54
C ASN A 290 -33.51 16.05 3.31
N ALA A 291 -33.84 15.83 4.59
CA ALA A 291 -33.13 14.88 5.44
C ALA A 291 -33.15 13.44 4.91
N ALA A 292 -34.20 13.04 4.20
CA ALA A 292 -34.31 11.71 3.56
C ALA A 292 -33.36 11.54 2.35
N ASP A 293 -32.82 12.65 1.84
CA ASP A 293 -32.20 12.74 0.52
C ASP A 293 -30.71 13.11 0.58
N ARG A 294 -30.23 13.52 1.77
CA ARG A 294 -28.87 14.03 1.98
C ARG A 294 -27.81 12.96 2.25
N TYR A 295 -28.19 11.73 2.57
CA TYR A 295 -27.27 10.62 2.84
C TYR A 295 -27.26 9.63 1.67
N ALA A 296 -26.19 8.86 1.54
CA ALA A 296 -26.10 7.82 0.53
C ALA A 296 -26.97 6.62 0.91
N GLN A 297 -27.72 6.09 -0.06
CA GLN A 297 -28.64 4.96 0.12
C GLN A 297 -28.04 3.65 -0.42
N ASP A 298 -26.95 3.74 -1.18
CA ASP A 298 -26.22 2.62 -1.75
C ASP A 298 -24.73 2.99 -1.84
N HIS A 299 -23.85 2.03 -2.14
CA HIS A 299 -22.43 2.26 -2.35
C HIS A 299 -21.88 1.49 -3.54
N ARG A 300 -20.81 2.02 -4.14
CA ARG A 300 -20.06 1.39 -5.21
C ARG A 300 -18.58 1.63 -5.02
N ILE A 301 -17.81 0.54 -5.08
CA ILE A 301 -16.36 0.66 -5.19
C ILE A 301 -16.01 1.06 -6.61
N VAL A 302 -15.32 2.20 -6.75
CA VAL A 302 -14.91 2.71 -8.06
C VAL A 302 -13.44 2.46 -8.28
N GLY A 303 -13.17 1.69 -9.33
CA GLY A 303 -11.84 1.36 -9.75
C GLY A 303 -11.19 2.53 -10.47
N PHE A 304 -10.28 3.25 -9.82
CA PHE A 304 -9.56 4.33 -10.51
C PHE A 304 -8.31 3.84 -11.24
N GLY A 305 -7.84 2.63 -10.91
CA GLY A 305 -6.69 1.98 -11.53
C GLY A 305 -5.39 2.77 -11.33
N SER A 306 -4.31 2.14 -10.86
CA SER A 306 -2.99 2.80 -10.84
C SER A 306 -2.34 2.90 -12.24
N GLY A 307 -3.16 3.01 -13.30
CA GLY A 307 -2.73 3.19 -14.67
C GLY A 307 -1.77 4.37 -14.79
N THR A 308 -0.91 4.33 -15.81
CA THR A 308 -0.11 5.49 -16.23
C THR A 308 -1.01 6.73 -16.25
N ARG A 309 -0.45 7.92 -15.92
CA ARG A 309 -1.14 9.23 -15.84
C ARG A 309 -2.09 9.58 -17.03
N GLN A 310 -2.18 8.75 -18.06
CA GLN A 310 -2.95 8.93 -19.29
C GLN A 310 -4.21 8.05 -19.42
N GLN A 311 -4.44 7.04 -18.56
CA GLN A 311 -5.68 6.26 -18.57
C GLN A 311 -6.24 6.20 -17.15
N GLY A 312 -6.70 7.36 -16.66
CA GLY A 312 -7.62 7.36 -15.52
C GLY A 312 -8.89 6.61 -15.94
N ALA A 313 -9.33 5.64 -15.14
CA ALA A 313 -10.62 5.02 -15.36
C ALA A 313 -11.68 6.13 -15.40
N LYS A 314 -12.22 6.39 -16.58
CA LYS A 314 -13.24 7.41 -16.77
C LYS A 314 -14.56 6.76 -16.35
N LEU A 315 -15.07 7.15 -15.18
CA LEU A 315 -16.45 6.84 -14.81
C LEU A 315 -17.35 7.47 -15.88
N ASP A 316 -18.01 6.61 -16.66
CA ASP A 316 -18.97 7.09 -17.64
C ASP A 316 -20.12 7.79 -16.92
N ARG A 317 -20.57 8.92 -17.46
CA ARG A 317 -21.64 9.72 -16.87
C ARG A 317 -22.93 8.93 -16.71
N SER A 318 -23.18 7.96 -17.59
CA SER A 318 -24.34 7.06 -17.52
C SER A 318 -24.30 6.09 -16.33
N SER A 319 -23.11 5.85 -15.77
CA SER A 319 -22.93 4.93 -14.63
C SER A 319 -23.16 5.59 -13.27
N LEU A 320 -23.25 6.93 -13.25
CA LEU A 320 -23.44 7.71 -12.03
C LEU A 320 -24.92 7.81 -11.67
N ARG A 321 -25.20 7.69 -10.37
CA ARG A 321 -26.54 7.77 -9.79
C ARG A 321 -26.51 8.65 -8.54
N PRO A 322 -27.60 9.38 -8.25
CA PRO A 322 -27.70 10.15 -7.02
C PRO A 322 -27.82 9.19 -5.84
N ARG A 323 -27.35 9.63 -4.67
CA ARG A 323 -27.36 8.88 -3.40
C ARG A 323 -26.60 7.56 -3.44
N VAL A 324 -25.70 7.37 -4.40
CA VAL A 324 -24.74 6.25 -4.39
C VAL A 324 -23.39 6.77 -3.92
N LEU A 325 -22.85 6.17 -2.85
CA LEU A 325 -21.53 6.46 -2.32
C LEU A 325 -20.46 5.76 -3.14
N TYR A 326 -19.69 6.54 -3.90
CA TYR A 326 -18.56 6.08 -4.67
C TYR A 326 -17.29 6.11 -3.81
N ILE A 327 -16.73 4.94 -3.52
CA ILE A 327 -15.53 4.77 -2.70
C ILE A 327 -14.37 4.36 -3.63
N PRO A 328 -13.31 5.18 -3.77
CA PRO A 328 -12.10 4.82 -4.50
C PRO A 328 -11.49 3.52 -3.98
N ASP A 329 -11.08 2.64 -4.91
CA ASP A 329 -10.35 1.41 -4.58
C ASP A 329 -8.85 1.63 -4.24
N ILE A 330 -8.40 2.88 -4.24
CA ILE A 330 -7.02 3.26 -3.96
C ILE A 330 -6.99 4.04 -2.64
N PRO A 331 -6.15 3.64 -1.66
CA PRO A 331 -6.00 4.39 -0.42
C PRO A 331 -5.37 5.77 -0.66
N ASN A 332 -5.82 6.80 0.05
CA ASN A 332 -5.39 8.21 -0.10
C ASN A 332 -5.60 8.74 -1.52
N PHE A 333 -6.78 8.52 -2.10
CA PHE A 333 -7.12 9.10 -3.40
C PHE A 333 -6.96 10.64 -3.31
N PRO A 334 -6.23 11.28 -4.23
CA PRO A 334 -5.61 12.59 -4.01
C PRO A 334 -6.57 13.78 -3.82
N VAL A 335 -7.88 13.55 -3.83
CA VAL A 335 -8.91 14.60 -3.80
C VAL A 335 -9.98 14.33 -2.74
N VAL A 336 -10.45 13.08 -2.61
CA VAL A 336 -11.53 12.68 -1.69
C VAL A 336 -11.39 11.21 -1.34
N ASP A 337 -11.75 10.82 -0.12
CA ASP A 337 -11.84 9.42 0.32
C ASP A 337 -13.15 8.74 -0.10
N GLY A 338 -14.12 9.53 -0.57
CA GLY A 338 -15.26 9.08 -1.35
C GLY A 338 -16.20 10.23 -1.71
N PHE A 339 -17.20 9.96 -2.54
CA PHE A 339 -18.11 11.00 -3.00
C PHE A 339 -19.48 10.44 -3.38
N TYR A 340 -20.49 11.30 -3.38
CA TYR A 340 -21.82 10.98 -3.90
C TYR A 340 -22.49 12.22 -4.46
N PHE A 341 -23.66 12.05 -5.08
CA PHE A 341 -24.44 13.13 -5.63
C PHE A 341 -25.76 13.27 -4.88
N VAL A 342 -26.16 14.52 -4.62
CA VAL A 342 -27.48 14.85 -4.07
C VAL A 342 -28.24 15.72 -5.06
N GLU A 343 -29.56 15.53 -5.12
CA GLU A 343 -30.44 16.41 -5.88
C GLU A 343 -30.72 17.65 -5.04
N ALA A 344 -30.22 18.80 -5.46
CA ALA A 344 -30.37 20.05 -4.72
C ALA A 344 -31.22 21.05 -5.51
N PRO A 345 -32.12 21.79 -4.85
CA PRO A 345 -32.81 22.90 -5.50
C PRO A 345 -31.80 23.99 -5.93
N PRO A 346 -32.11 24.81 -6.95
CA PRO A 346 -31.31 25.97 -7.31
C PRO A 346 -31.08 26.88 -6.09
N GLU A 347 -29.95 27.59 -6.03
CA GLU A 347 -29.85 28.76 -5.14
C GLU A 347 -30.75 29.86 -5.70
N ASP A 348 -31.48 30.55 -4.82
CA ASP A 348 -32.56 31.48 -5.13
C ASP A 348 -32.33 32.34 -6.40
N GLY A 349 -33.26 32.27 -7.36
CA GLY A 349 -33.44 33.26 -8.43
C GLY A 349 -33.20 32.81 -9.88
N GLY A 350 -32.66 31.62 -10.15
CA GLY A 350 -32.52 31.12 -11.52
C GLY A 350 -33.82 30.56 -12.08
N VAL A 351 -34.56 31.37 -12.86
CA VAL A 351 -35.82 31.00 -13.54
C VAL A 351 -35.72 29.60 -14.16
N ALA A 352 -36.65 28.72 -13.79
CA ALA A 352 -36.87 27.47 -14.49
C ALA A 352 -37.33 27.79 -15.93
N GLY A 353 -36.38 27.89 -16.86
CA GLY A 353 -36.67 28.00 -18.29
C GLY A 353 -37.54 26.83 -18.73
N GLY A 354 -38.79 27.13 -19.12
CA GLY A 354 -39.73 26.18 -19.67
C GLY A 354 -39.37 25.77 -21.11
N GLY A 355 -39.77 24.56 -21.47
CA GLY A 355 -39.99 24.13 -22.86
C GLY A 355 -38.79 23.53 -23.59
N GLY A 356 -38.84 22.23 -23.85
CA GLY A 356 -37.93 21.54 -24.77
C GLY A 356 -37.90 20.03 -24.53
N ALA A 357 -38.76 19.29 -25.22
CA ALA A 357 -38.84 17.84 -25.18
C ALA A 357 -37.56 17.17 -25.71
N GLY A 358 -37.15 16.05 -25.09
CA GLY A 358 -36.25 15.07 -25.72
C GLY A 358 -34.81 14.96 -25.22
N GLY A 359 -34.44 15.57 -24.08
CA GLY A 359 -33.13 15.35 -23.46
C GLY A 359 -33.27 15.03 -21.98
N VAL A 360 -32.58 14.00 -21.48
CA VAL A 360 -32.52 13.68 -20.05
C VAL A 360 -31.94 14.90 -19.31
N ARG A 361 -32.84 15.71 -18.78
CA ARG A 361 -32.56 16.94 -18.04
C ARG A 361 -31.88 16.52 -16.75
N TRP A 362 -30.56 16.74 -16.63
CA TRP A 362 -29.85 16.60 -15.37
C TRP A 362 -30.53 17.53 -14.36
N ARG A 363 -31.37 16.95 -13.50
CA ARG A 363 -32.01 17.65 -12.38
C ARG A 363 -30.90 18.00 -11.39
N ASN A 364 -30.28 19.18 -11.48
CA ASN A 364 -29.42 19.80 -10.46
C ASN A 364 -28.70 18.83 -9.47
N TRP A 365 -27.88 17.91 -9.96
CA TRP A 365 -27.06 17.07 -9.09
C TRP A 365 -25.88 17.89 -8.57
N THR A 366 -25.72 17.92 -7.26
CA THR A 366 -24.57 18.54 -6.60
C THR A 366 -23.63 17.45 -6.09
N PHE A 367 -22.35 17.61 -6.39
CA PHE A 367 -21.28 16.75 -5.91
C PHE A 367 -21.03 16.97 -4.42
N VAL A 368 -20.97 15.88 -3.66
CA VAL A 368 -20.59 15.86 -2.25
C VAL A 368 -19.32 15.04 -2.13
N GLY A 369 -18.20 15.71 -1.88
CA GLY A 369 -16.91 15.08 -1.63
C GLY A 369 -16.67 14.89 -0.14
N VAL A 370 -16.23 13.70 0.24
CA VAL A 370 -15.86 13.35 1.61
C VAL A 370 -14.35 13.17 1.67
N GLN A 371 -13.70 13.90 2.56
CA GLN A 371 -12.28 13.74 2.86
C GLN A 371 -12.14 13.56 4.37
N VAL A 372 -11.60 12.43 4.78
CA VAL A 372 -11.29 12.12 6.17
C VAL A 372 -9.81 12.42 6.39
N THR A 373 -9.53 13.54 7.05
CA THR A 373 -8.16 13.93 7.37
C THR A 373 -7.61 13.13 8.54
N LYS A 374 -6.35 12.73 8.46
CA LYS A 374 -5.60 12.20 9.60
C LYS A 374 -5.66 13.20 10.76
N ALA A 375 -6.00 12.72 11.95
CA ALA A 375 -5.60 13.44 13.16
C ALA A 375 -4.07 13.45 13.16
N GLY A 376 -3.49 14.65 13.19
CA GLY A 376 -2.04 14.86 13.17
C GLY A 376 -1.35 14.30 14.39
#